data_AF-F8VU34-F1
#
_entry.id   AF-F8VU34-F1
#
_cell.length_a   1.000
_cell.length_b   1.000
_cell.length_c   1.000
_cell.angle_alpha   90.00
_cell.angle_beta   90.00
_cell.angle_gamma   90.00
#
_symmetry.space_group_name_H-M   'P 1'
#
loop_
_entity.id
_entity.type
_entity.pdbx_description
1 polymer ?
#
loop_
_entity_poly.entity_id
_entity_poly.type
_entity_poly.pdbx_seq_one_letter_code
_entity_poly.pdbx_strand_id
1 'polypeptide(L)'
;MALLTAAARLLGTKNASCLVLAARHASASSTNLKDILADLIPKEQARIKTFRQQHGKTVVGQITVDMMYGGMRGMKGLVYETSVLDPDEGLFWLLVTGHIPTEEQVSWLSKEWAKRAALPSHVVTMLDNFPTNLHPMSQLSA
;
A
#
# COMPACT_ATOMS: atom_id res chain seq x y z
N MET A 1 26.58 -57.25 -5.00
CA MET A 1 25.66 -57.34 -6.15
C MET A 1 25.25 -55.92 -6.52
N ALA A 2 26.14 -55.06 -7.05
CA ALA A 2 26.73 -55.06 -8.40
C ALA A 2 25.65 -55.04 -9.51
N LEU A 3 25.81 -54.12 -10.47
CA LEU A 3 25.00 -53.74 -11.65
C LEU A 3 24.22 -52.41 -11.40
N LEU A 4 24.46 -51.28 -12.06
CA LEU A 4 25.29 -50.97 -13.22
C LEU A 4 25.68 -49.47 -13.21
N THR A 5 26.91 -49.23 -13.61
CA THR A 5 27.58 -47.95 -13.90
C THR A 5 27.17 -47.33 -15.23
N ALA A 6 27.31 -46.00 -15.30
CA ALA A 6 27.95 -45.22 -16.38
C ALA A 6 27.10 -44.34 -17.33
N ALA A 7 27.69 -43.14 -17.56
CA ALA A 7 27.55 -42.20 -18.68
C ALA A 7 26.28 -41.32 -18.70
N ALA A 8 26.36 -39.98 -18.72
CA ALA A 8 27.31 -39.16 -19.45
C ALA A 8 27.71 -37.87 -18.71
N ARG A 9 29.03 -37.60 -18.72
CA ARG A 9 29.58 -36.25 -18.63
C ARG A 9 29.36 -35.54 -19.98
N LEU A 10 29.30 -34.21 -19.91
CA LEU A 10 29.41 -33.21 -20.98
C LEU A 10 28.13 -32.90 -21.77
N LEU A 11 27.45 -31.84 -21.34
CA LEU A 11 27.09 -30.66 -22.15
C LEU A 11 26.84 -29.55 -21.10
N GLY A 12 27.65 -28.51 -21.00
CA GLY A 12 27.60 -27.41 -21.95
C GLY A 12 26.70 -26.32 -21.37
N THR A 13 27.32 -25.25 -20.89
CA THR A 13 26.71 -23.96 -20.52
C THR A 13 25.54 -23.56 -21.41
N LYS A 14 24.41 -23.12 -20.82
CA LYS A 14 23.59 -21.94 -21.23
C LYS A 14 22.30 -21.82 -20.39
N ASN A 15 22.16 -20.68 -19.73
CA ASN A 15 20.92 -20.03 -19.27
C ASN A 15 19.88 -20.85 -18.49
N ALA A 16 20.08 -20.95 -17.17
CA ALA A 16 18.98 -21.13 -16.21
C ALA A 16 18.46 -19.75 -15.77
N SER A 17 17.86 -18.99 -16.69
CA SER A 17 17.17 -17.73 -16.43
C SER A 17 15.70 -17.89 -16.83
N CYS A 18 14.95 -18.77 -16.17
CA CYS A 18 13.52 -18.91 -16.46
C CYS A 18 12.64 -19.52 -15.35
N LEU A 19 13.12 -19.71 -14.11
CA LEU A 19 12.31 -20.43 -13.09
C LEU A 19 12.24 -19.80 -11.70
N VAL A 20 12.74 -18.58 -11.47
CA VAL A 20 12.78 -18.00 -10.11
C VAL A 20 11.73 -16.88 -9.88
N LEU A 21 10.93 -16.48 -10.89
CA LEU A 21 9.98 -15.38 -10.73
C LEU A 21 8.57 -15.76 -10.22
N ALA A 22 8.26 -17.04 -9.98
CA ALA A 22 6.90 -17.52 -9.74
C ALA A 22 6.55 -17.88 -8.27
N ALA A 23 7.36 -17.48 -7.28
CA ALA A 23 7.12 -17.83 -5.87
C ALA A 23 6.89 -16.61 -4.95
N ARG A 24 6.34 -15.51 -5.48
CA ARG A 24 5.78 -14.42 -4.64
C ARG A 24 4.27 -14.55 -4.40
N HIS A 25 3.63 -15.63 -4.87
CA HIS A 25 2.31 -16.03 -4.42
C HIS A 25 2.39 -16.66 -3.02
N ALA A 26 2.79 -15.86 -2.02
CA ALA A 26 2.37 -16.12 -0.66
C ALA A 26 0.91 -15.67 -0.60
N SER A 27 0.02 -16.62 -0.88
CA SER A 27 -1.42 -16.50 -0.70
C SER A 27 -1.69 -15.88 0.67
N ALA A 28 -2.28 -14.69 0.70
CA ALA A 28 -2.83 -14.15 1.94
C ALA A 28 -3.95 -15.10 2.37
N SER A 29 -3.73 -15.79 3.49
CA SER A 29 -4.62 -16.87 3.96
C SER A 29 -6.02 -16.39 4.36
N SER A 30 -6.28 -15.09 4.37
CA SER A 30 -7.55 -14.48 4.76
C SER A 30 -8.08 -13.54 3.68
N THR A 31 -9.40 -13.52 3.50
CA THR A 31 -10.12 -12.59 2.61
C THR A 31 -10.36 -11.22 3.25
N ASN A 32 -10.03 -11.07 4.54
CA ASN A 32 -10.30 -9.88 5.32
C ASN A 32 -9.09 -8.94 5.38
N LEU A 33 -9.28 -7.70 4.92
CA LEU A 33 -8.24 -6.67 4.89
C LEU A 33 -7.63 -6.37 6.27
N LYS A 34 -8.44 -6.41 7.34
CA LYS A 34 -7.97 -6.07 8.69
C LYS A 34 -6.99 -7.09 9.25
N ASP A 35 -7.23 -8.36 8.97
CA ASP A 35 -6.38 -9.45 9.45
C ASP A 35 -5.03 -9.41 8.73
N ILE A 36 -5.03 -9.14 7.43
CA ILE A 36 -3.81 -8.96 6.64
C ILE A 36 -3.00 -7.76 7.16
N LEU A 37 -3.67 -6.65 7.46
CA LEU A 37 -3.01 -5.48 8.05
C LEU A 37 -2.41 -5.78 9.43
N ALA A 38 -3.11 -6.54 10.27
CA ALA A 38 -2.62 -6.92 11.59
C ALA A 38 -1.29 -7.70 11.52
N ASP A 39 -1.09 -8.52 10.49
CA ASP A 39 0.16 -9.26 10.27
C ASP A 39 1.29 -8.40 9.67
N LEU A 40 0.94 -7.36 8.90
CA LEU A 40 1.90 -6.49 8.21
C LEU A 40 2.41 -5.35 9.10
N ILE A 41 1.56 -4.78 9.97
CA ILE A 41 1.90 -3.64 10.84
C ILE A 41 3.16 -3.90 11.69
N PRO A 42 3.32 -5.06 12.37
CA PRO A 42 4.51 -5.30 13.21
C PRO A 42 5.81 -5.37 12.41
N LYS A 43 5.77 -5.92 11.18
CA LYS A 43 6.93 -6.01 10.28
C LYS A 43 7.39 -4.62 9.88
N GLU A 44 6.44 -3.75 9.56
CA GLU A 44 6.72 -2.39 9.14
C GLU A 44 7.24 -1.52 10.30
N GLN A 45 6.66 -1.66 11.49
CA GLN A 45 7.17 -1.00 12.70
C GLN A 45 8.62 -1.40 13.02
N ALA A 46 8.95 -2.69 12.87
CA ALA A 46 10.32 -3.18 13.06
C ALA A 46 11.29 -2.60 12.01
N ARG A 47 10.85 -2.51 10.74
CA ARG A 47 11.61 -1.88 9.65
C ARG A 47 11.92 -0.42 9.97
N ILE A 48 10.91 0.36 10.37
CA ILE A 48 11.06 1.77 10.74
C ILE A 48 11.98 1.94 11.95
N LYS A 49 11.83 1.10 12.98
CA LYS A 49 12.69 1.15 14.17
C LYS A 49 14.16 0.91 13.81
N THR A 50 14.43 -0.10 12.98
CA THR A 50 15.77 -0.42 12.49
C THR A 50 16.34 0.72 11.65
N PHE A 51 15.55 1.26 10.72
CA PHE A 51 15.94 2.38 9.86
C PHE A 51 16.30 3.63 10.69
N ARG A 52 15.48 3.97 11.70
CA ARG A 52 15.74 5.08 12.62
C ARG A 52 17.01 4.88 13.44
N GLN A 53 17.31 3.66 13.86
CA GLN A 53 18.55 3.34 14.57
C GLN A 53 19.78 3.54 13.68
N GLN A 54 19.69 3.18 12.39
CA GLN A 54 20.79 3.26 11.43
C GLN A 54 21.05 4.68 10.92
N HIS A 55 19.99 5.46 10.66
CA HIS A 55 20.10 6.73 9.94
C HIS A 55 19.51 7.94 10.68
N GLY A 56 19.13 7.80 11.94
CA GLY A 56 18.43 8.85 12.69
C GLY A 56 19.18 10.17 12.87
N LYS A 57 20.52 10.18 12.71
CA LYS A 57 21.34 11.41 12.80
C LYS A 57 21.78 11.95 11.43
N THR A 58 21.39 11.30 10.34
CA THR A 58 21.80 11.71 8.99
C THR A 58 21.05 12.98 8.59
N VAL A 59 21.79 14.00 8.13
CA VAL A 59 21.20 15.24 7.61
C VAL A 59 20.56 14.94 6.25
N VAL A 60 19.23 15.06 6.15
CA VAL A 60 18.44 14.75 4.94
C VAL A 60 18.37 15.94 3.97
N GLY A 61 18.60 17.17 4.46
CA GLY A 61 18.60 18.37 3.65
C GLY A 61 18.98 19.62 4.46
N GLN A 62 19.37 20.67 3.75
CA GLN A 62 19.60 22.00 4.33
C GLN A 62 18.31 22.82 4.22
N ILE A 63 18.01 23.61 5.26
CA ILE A 63 16.81 24.46 5.31
C ILE A 63 17.25 25.92 5.15
N THR A 64 16.72 26.61 4.14
CA THR A 64 16.95 28.04 3.93
C THR A 64 15.75 28.87 4.39
N VAL A 65 15.97 30.16 4.66
CA VAL A 65 14.92 31.09 5.12
C VAL A 65 13.79 31.23 4.10
N ASP A 66 14.11 31.22 2.80
CA ASP A 66 13.11 31.30 1.72
C ASP A 66 12.17 30.10 1.70
N MET A 67 12.66 28.89 2.04
CA MET A 67 11.82 27.70 2.14
C MET A 67 10.82 27.80 3.30
N MET A 68 11.20 28.49 4.38
CA MET A 68 10.33 28.69 5.54
C MET A 68 9.18 29.65 5.21
N TYR A 69 9.48 30.80 4.60
CA TYR A 69 8.46 31.77 4.22
C TYR A 69 7.67 31.38 2.96
N GLY A 70 8.20 30.50 2.12
CA GLY A 70 7.58 30.01 0.88
C GLY A 70 6.67 28.77 1.06
N GLY A 71 6.28 28.42 2.28
CA GLY A 71 5.37 27.30 2.55
C GLY A 71 6.00 25.91 2.39
N MET A 72 7.23 25.72 2.88
CA MET A 72 7.96 24.43 2.87
C MET A 72 8.25 23.87 1.47
N ARG A 73 8.21 24.71 0.43
CA ARG A 73 8.51 24.29 -0.94
C ARG A 73 9.96 23.80 -1.05
N GLY A 74 10.14 22.53 -1.39
CA GLY A 74 11.46 21.88 -1.49
C GLY A 74 11.98 21.28 -0.18
N MET A 75 11.26 21.43 0.94
CA MET A 75 11.57 20.78 2.21
C MET A 75 10.94 19.37 2.26
N LYS A 76 11.75 18.34 2.50
CA LYS A 76 11.25 16.98 2.81
C LYS A 76 10.83 16.91 4.27
N GLY A 77 9.55 17.17 4.55
CA GLY A 77 9.01 17.24 5.92
C GLY A 77 8.16 16.05 6.37
N LEU A 78 7.64 15.25 5.43
CA LEU A 78 6.80 14.10 5.73
C LEU A 78 7.25 12.86 4.94
N VAL A 79 7.01 11.69 5.54
CA VAL A 79 7.16 10.39 4.90
C VAL A 79 5.77 9.91 4.50
N TYR A 80 5.57 9.62 3.22
CA TYR A 80 4.31 9.12 2.67
C TYR A 80 4.61 7.83 1.89
N GLU A 81 4.21 6.69 2.46
CA GLU A 81 4.53 5.36 1.92
C GLU A 81 3.57 4.93 0.80
N THR A 82 2.36 5.49 0.77
CA THR A 82 1.35 5.18 -0.24
C THR A 82 1.50 6.14 -1.43
N SER A 83 1.70 5.65 -2.65
CA SER A 83 1.84 6.52 -3.82
C SER A 83 0.53 7.25 -4.17
N VAL A 84 0.61 8.38 -4.88
CA VAL A 84 -0.55 9.09 -5.45
C VAL A 84 -0.96 8.43 -6.78
N LEU A 85 -2.13 7.80 -6.86
CA LEU A 85 -2.82 7.41 -8.10
C LEU A 85 -4.31 7.07 -7.86
N ASP A 86 -5.08 7.01 -8.95
CA ASP A 86 -6.55 7.07 -9.05
C ASP A 86 -7.35 5.98 -8.30
N PRO A 87 -8.57 6.30 -7.82
CA PRO A 87 -9.29 5.53 -6.81
C PRO A 87 -10.03 4.29 -7.38
N ASP A 88 -9.31 3.22 -7.66
CA ASP A 88 -9.90 1.89 -7.83
C ASP A 88 -9.85 1.08 -6.50
N GLU A 89 -10.88 0.29 -6.21
CA GLU A 89 -10.95 -0.52 -4.97
C GLU A 89 -9.78 -1.52 -4.83
N GLY A 90 -9.35 -2.10 -5.96
CA GLY A 90 -8.15 -2.93 -6.00
C GLY A 90 -6.86 -2.13 -5.76
N LEU A 91 -6.83 -0.85 -6.14
CA LEU A 91 -5.71 0.03 -5.85
C LEU A 91 -5.67 0.39 -4.36
N PHE A 92 -6.81 0.67 -3.73
CA PHE A 92 -6.87 0.91 -2.29
C PHE A 92 -6.21 -0.25 -1.52
N TRP A 93 -6.52 -1.49 -1.93
CA TRP A 93 -5.87 -2.67 -1.36
C TRP A 93 -4.35 -2.67 -1.59
N LEU A 94 -3.88 -2.35 -2.80
CA LEU A 94 -2.46 -2.26 -3.11
C LEU A 94 -1.75 -1.19 -2.29
N LEU A 95 -2.33 -0.01 -2.15
CA LEU A 95 -1.74 1.10 -1.40
C LEU A 95 -1.63 0.76 0.09
N VAL A 96 -2.62 0.08 0.65
CA VAL A 96 -2.68 -0.25 2.06
C VAL A 96 -1.82 -1.47 2.42
N THR A 97 -1.75 -2.47 1.54
CA THR A 97 -1.07 -3.75 1.82
C THR A 97 0.29 -3.90 1.12
N GLY A 98 0.55 -3.14 0.05
CA GLY A 98 1.72 -3.33 -0.81
C GLY A 98 1.65 -4.57 -1.71
N HIS A 99 0.49 -5.25 -1.77
CA HIS A 99 0.28 -6.48 -2.54
C HIS A 99 -0.84 -6.31 -3.57
N ILE A 100 -0.65 -6.91 -4.75
CA ILE A 100 -1.69 -6.94 -5.80
C ILE A 100 -2.82 -7.88 -5.31
N PRO A 101 -4.07 -7.41 -5.21
CA PRO A 101 -5.18 -8.22 -4.71
C PRO A 101 -5.63 -9.29 -5.72
N THR A 102 -6.30 -10.32 -5.21
CA THR A 102 -7.08 -11.25 -6.03
C THR A 102 -8.50 -10.72 -6.29
N GLU A 103 -9.18 -11.24 -7.32
CA GLU A 103 -10.54 -10.82 -7.67
C GLU A 103 -11.54 -11.04 -6.52
N GLU A 104 -11.37 -12.13 -5.75
CA GLU A 104 -12.20 -12.42 -4.58
C GLU A 104 -12.04 -11.37 -3.47
N GLN A 105 -10.82 -10.88 -3.25
CA GLN A 105 -10.53 -9.83 -2.26
C GLN A 105 -11.15 -8.49 -2.67
N VAL A 106 -11.10 -8.15 -3.96
CA VAL A 106 -11.76 -6.95 -4.50
C VAL A 106 -13.27 -7.08 -4.33
N SER A 107 -13.88 -8.20 -4.75
CA SER A 107 -15.33 -8.43 -4.60
C SER A 107 -15.78 -8.37 -3.14
N TRP A 108 -14.98 -8.88 -2.21
CA TRP A 108 -15.24 -8.76 -0.77
C TRP A 108 -15.20 -7.30 -0.32
N LEU A 109 -14.20 -6.54 -0.76
CA LEU A 109 -14.05 -5.12 -0.43
C LEU A 109 -15.24 -4.30 -0.94
N SER A 110 -15.66 -4.49 -2.19
CA SER A 110 -16.83 -3.80 -2.77
C SER A 110 -18.10 -4.06 -1.95
N LYS A 111 -18.32 -5.33 -1.56
CA LYS A 111 -19.47 -5.71 -0.72
C LYS A 111 -19.41 -5.06 0.64
N GLU A 112 -18.23 -4.97 1.24
CA GLU A 112 -18.05 -4.37 2.56
C GLU A 112 -18.25 -2.85 2.52
N TRP A 113 -17.81 -2.18 1.45
CA TRP A 113 -18.06 -0.75 1.24
C TRP A 113 -19.54 -0.45 1.01
N ALA A 114 -20.21 -1.24 0.17
CA ALA A 114 -21.64 -1.10 -0.08
C ALA A 114 -22.47 -1.23 1.22
N LYS A 115 -22.09 -2.15 2.12
CA LYS A 115 -22.73 -2.28 3.44
C LYS A 115 -22.55 -1.04 4.32
N ARG A 116 -21.43 -0.33 4.17
CA ARG A 116 -21.06 0.84 4.98
C ARG A 116 -21.51 2.18 4.37
N ALA A 117 -22.09 2.15 3.17
CA ALA A 117 -22.53 3.35 2.46
C ALA A 117 -23.79 4.02 3.05
N ALA A 118 -24.44 3.40 4.05
CA ALA A 118 -25.61 3.97 4.71
C ALA A 118 -25.26 5.26 5.48
N LEU A 119 -25.93 6.36 5.15
CA LEU A 119 -25.73 7.65 5.80
C LEU A 119 -26.69 7.83 7.01
N PRO A 120 -26.20 8.33 8.16
CA PRO A 120 -27.07 8.71 9.27
C PRO A 120 -28.06 9.82 8.89
N SER A 121 -29.26 9.80 9.45
CA SER A 121 -30.33 10.76 9.12
C SER A 121 -29.93 12.22 9.36
N HIS A 122 -29.17 12.50 10.43
CA HIS A 122 -28.71 13.86 10.73
C HIS A 122 -27.80 14.44 9.65
N VAL A 123 -27.02 13.60 8.94
CA VAL A 123 -26.15 14.04 7.84
C VAL A 123 -26.99 14.46 6.64
N VAL A 124 -28.04 13.69 6.31
CA VAL A 124 -28.97 14.04 5.23
C VAL A 124 -29.67 15.36 5.55
N THR A 125 -30.17 15.52 6.78
CA THR A 125 -30.77 16.78 7.20
C THR A 125 -29.80 17.95 7.15
N MET A 126 -28.53 17.78 7.52
CA MET A 126 -27.52 18.82 7.40
C MET A 126 -27.28 19.23 5.94
N LEU A 127 -27.14 18.25 5.04
CA LEU A 127 -26.95 18.47 3.60
C LEU A 127 -28.14 19.21 2.98
N ASP A 128 -29.37 18.82 3.33
CA ASP A 128 -30.60 19.44 2.83
C ASP A 128 -30.77 20.89 3.31
N ASN A 129 -30.17 21.24 4.46
CA ASN A 129 -30.25 22.58 5.04
C ASN A 129 -29.14 23.53 4.55
N PHE A 130 -28.19 23.07 3.74
CA PHE A 130 -27.16 23.97 3.19
C PHE A 130 -27.76 24.96 2.19
N PRO A 131 -27.25 26.21 2.16
CA PRO A 131 -27.73 27.18 1.20
C PRO A 131 -27.26 26.78 -0.20
N THR A 132 -28.11 27.00 -1.21
CA THR A 132 -27.87 26.56 -2.59
C THR A 132 -26.69 27.25 -3.26
N ASN A 133 -26.17 28.34 -2.68
CA ASN A 133 -24.99 29.06 -3.14
C ASN A 133 -23.68 28.60 -2.46
N LEU A 134 -23.73 27.62 -1.56
CA LEU A 134 -22.54 27.11 -0.87
C LEU A 134 -21.66 26.33 -1.86
N HIS A 135 -20.35 26.59 -1.83
CA HIS A 135 -19.41 25.92 -2.72
C HIS A 135 -19.40 24.39 -2.48
N PRO A 136 -19.44 23.54 -3.51
CA PRO A 136 -19.54 22.08 -3.35
C PRO A 136 -18.43 21.46 -2.49
N MET A 137 -17.20 21.98 -2.58
CA MET A 137 -16.11 21.52 -1.70
C MET A 137 -16.31 21.91 -0.24
N SER A 138 -16.97 23.05 0.01
CA SER A 138 -17.33 23.45 1.38
C SER A 138 -18.45 22.57 1.93
N GLN A 139 -19.40 22.15 1.08
CA GLN A 139 -20.42 21.17 1.46
C GLN A 139 -19.81 19.80 1.80
N LEU A 140 -18.81 19.35 1.04
CA LEU A 140 -18.11 18.10 1.30
C LEU A 140 -17.25 18.12 2.57
N SER A 141 -16.67 19.28 2.91
CA SER A 141 -15.75 19.42 4.05
C SER A 141 -16.44 19.72 5.38
N ALA A 142 -17.71 20.13 5.35
CA ALA A 142 -18.49 20.56 6.51
C ALA A 142 -18.99 19.35 7.31
#